data_AF-A0A5B2WPR5-F1
#
_entry.id   AF-A0A5B2WPR5-F1
#
_cell.length_a   1.000
_cell.length_b   1.000
_cell.length_c   1.000
_cell.angle_alpha   90.00
_cell.angle_beta   90.00
_cell.angle_gamma   90.00
#
_symmetry.space_group_name_H-M   'P 1'
#
loop_
_entity.id
_entity.type
_entity.pdbx_description
1 polymer ?
#
loop_
_entity_poly.entity_id
_entity_poly.type
_entity_poly.pdbx_seq_one_letter_code
_entity_poly.pdbx_strand_id
1 'polypeptide(L)'
;MFGNTWTMVVVYALREGPSRPGLLRAAIGGISQKVLTETLRRLEGDGLVSRRRYAEAPPRVEYELTEAGRDLLVPIEALGEWTDRHADTVLTARYGTDDQPASG
;
A
#
# COMPACT_ATOMS: atom_id res chain seq x y z
N MET A 1 -13.02 5.81 -4.21
CA MET A 1 -12.38 5.17 -3.04
C MET A 1 -11.18 4.30 -3.44
N PHE A 2 -11.32 3.28 -4.30
CA PHE A 2 -10.23 2.31 -4.62
C PHE A 2 -9.40 2.57 -5.91
N GLY A 3 -9.70 3.63 -6.68
CA GLY A 3 -8.99 3.94 -7.92
C GLY A 3 -7.64 4.66 -7.77
N ASN A 4 -7.09 4.78 -6.54
CA ASN A 4 -5.80 5.41 -6.30
C ASN A 4 -4.75 4.36 -5.97
N THR A 5 -3.70 4.28 -6.79
CA THR A 5 -2.57 3.36 -6.69
C THR A 5 -1.99 3.24 -5.28
N TRP A 6 -1.99 4.33 -4.51
CA TRP A 6 -1.33 4.37 -3.21
C TRP A 6 -2.20 3.95 -2.02
N THR A 7 -3.53 3.83 -2.18
CA THR A 7 -4.42 3.46 -1.08
C THR A 7 -4.03 2.09 -0.51
N MET A 8 -3.96 1.06 -1.36
CA MET A 8 -3.63 -0.30 -0.94
C MET A 8 -2.22 -0.37 -0.35
N VAL A 9 -1.26 0.33 -0.95
CA VAL A 9 0.13 0.36 -0.50
C VAL A 9 0.26 0.97 0.90
N VAL A 10 -0.42 2.09 1.16
CA VAL A 10 -0.39 2.74 2.50
C VAL A 10 -1.12 1.89 3.55
N VAL A 11 -2.26 1.28 3.19
CA VAL A 11 -2.98 0.36 4.09
C VAL A 11 -2.09 -0.83 4.46
N TYR A 12 -1.47 -1.47 3.46
CA TYR A 12 -0.59 -2.62 3.68
C TYR A 12 0.68 -2.26 4.47
N ALA A 13 1.22 -1.05 4.32
CA ALA A 13 2.36 -0.57 5.08
C ALA A 13 2.04 -0.31 6.57
N LEU A 14 0.76 -0.12 6.91
CA LEU A 14 0.28 0.08 8.28
C LEU A 14 -0.17 -1.22 8.97
N ARG A 15 -0.08 -2.37 8.30
CA ARG A 15 -0.57 -3.66 8.84
C ARG A 15 0.09 -4.06 10.17
N GLU A 16 1.36 -3.71 10.35
CA GLU A 16 2.15 -4.06 11.56
C GLU A 16 1.84 -3.12 12.74
N GLY A 17 1.03 -2.07 12.54
CA GLY A 17 0.59 -1.15 13.58
C GLY A 17 0.86 0.34 13.30
N PRO A 18 0.77 1.19 14.34
CA PRO A 18 0.93 2.63 14.21
C PRO A 18 2.28 3.03 13.61
N SER A 19 2.30 3.99 12.69
CA SER A 19 3.53 4.44 12.06
C SER A 19 3.55 5.95 11.78
N ARG A 20 4.76 6.52 11.79
CA ARG A 20 5.00 7.93 11.48
C ARG A 20 5.06 8.12 9.95
N PRO A 21 4.60 9.25 9.39
CA PRO A 21 4.67 9.49 7.94
C PRO A 21 6.06 9.34 7.32
N GLY A 22 7.11 9.75 8.04
CA GLY A 22 8.49 9.58 7.57
C GLY A 22 8.89 8.11 7.42
N LEU A 23 8.50 7.27 8.40
CA LEU A 23 8.76 5.83 8.36
C LEU A 23 7.93 5.15 7.27
N LEU A 24 6.66 5.52 7.13
CA LEU A 24 5.80 5.04 6.04
C LEU A 24 6.38 5.37 4.68
N ARG A 25 6.81 6.61 4.46
CA ARG A 25 7.44 7.03 3.19
C ARG A 25 8.68 6.21 2.88
N ALA A 26 9.53 5.97 3.88
CA ALA A 26 10.76 5.21 3.73
C ALA A 26 10.47 3.72 3.43
N ALA A 27 9.50 3.13 4.13
CA ALA A 27 9.11 1.73 3.94
C ALA A 27 8.43 1.49 2.59
N ILE A 28 7.59 2.43 2.13
CA ILE A 28 6.86 2.31 0.87
C ILE A 28 7.78 2.52 -0.34
N GLY A 29 8.65 3.54 -0.31
CA GLY A 29 9.50 3.90 -1.45
C GLY A 29 8.71 4.44 -2.65
N GLY A 30 9.33 5.28 -3.49
CA GLY A 30 8.72 5.80 -4.72
C GLY A 30 7.54 6.79 -4.56
N ILE A 31 6.86 6.82 -3.42
CA ILE A 31 5.78 7.78 -3.12
C ILE A 31 6.36 9.15 -2.78
N SER A 32 5.77 10.24 -3.29
CA SER A 32 6.13 11.61 -2.88
C SER A 32 5.51 11.95 -1.52
N GLN A 33 6.10 12.89 -0.77
CA GLN A 33 5.58 13.29 0.55
C GLN A 33 4.19 13.91 0.43
N LYS A 34 3.96 14.67 -0.65
CA LYS A 34 2.65 15.24 -0.99
C LYS A 34 1.61 14.14 -1.18
N VAL A 35 1.90 13.16 -2.02
CA VAL A 35 0.97 12.04 -2.32
C VAL A 35 0.71 11.18 -1.09
N LEU A 36 1.72 10.92 -0.26
CA LEU A 36 1.53 10.22 1.02
C LEU A 36 0.58 11.01 1.94
N THR A 37 0.79 12.32 2.07
CA THR A 37 -0.04 13.17 2.93
C THR A 37 -1.49 13.23 2.44
N GLU A 38 -1.70 13.37 1.13
CA GLU A 38 -3.03 13.36 0.50
C GLU A 38 -3.72 11.99 0.66
N THR A 39 -2.96 10.90 0.57
CA THR A 39 -3.48 9.54 0.77
C THR A 39 -3.87 9.29 2.22
N LEU A 40 -3.03 9.66 3.18
CA LEU A 40 -3.34 9.54 4.61
C LEU A 40 -4.57 10.38 4.99
N ARG A 41 -4.68 11.62 4.49
CA ARG A 41 -5.86 12.48 4.72
C ARG A 41 -7.14 11.87 4.16
N ARG A 42 -7.06 11.26 2.97
CA ARG A 42 -8.21 10.57 2.37
C ARG A 42 -8.60 9.36 3.20
N LEU A 43 -7.65 8.50 3.55
CA LEU A 43 -7.90 7.32 4.40
C LEU A 43 -8.46 7.69 5.78
N GLU A 44 -8.01 8.82 6.34
CA GLU A 44 -8.56 9.39 7.58
C GLU A 44 -10.00 9.87 7.39
N GLY A 45 -10.29 10.59 6.31
CA GLY A 45 -11.66 11.02 5.96
C GLY A 45 -12.62 9.87 5.65
N ASP A 46 -12.10 8.79 5.06
CA ASP A 46 -12.84 7.55 4.76
C ASP A 46 -13.02 6.65 6.00
N GLY A 47 -12.43 7.00 7.15
CA GLY A 47 -12.52 6.24 8.40
C GLY A 47 -11.70 4.95 8.44
N LEU A 48 -10.77 4.76 7.49
CA LEU A 48 -9.90 3.58 7.41
C LEU A 48 -8.62 3.73 8.23
N VAL A 49 -8.20 4.98 8.49
CA VAL A 49 -7.01 5.30 9.27
C VAL A 49 -7.37 6.31 10.34
N SER A 50 -6.86 6.11 11.55
CA SER A 50 -6.91 7.11 12.61
C SER A 50 -5.57 7.84 12.70
N ARG A 51 -5.62 9.10 13.12
CA ARG A 51 -4.44 9.96 13.29
C ARG A 51 -4.30 10.37 14.75
N ARG A 52 -3.20 9.97 15.39
CA ARG A 52 -2.90 10.30 16.78
C ARG A 52 -1.74 11.28 16.87
N ARG A 53 -1.94 12.38 17.60
CA ARG A 53 -0.88 13.34 17.95
C ARG A 53 -0.39 13.08 19.36
N TYR A 54 0.91 13.17 19.56
CA TYR A 54 1.54 13.06 20.88
C TYR A 54 2.24 14.38 21.20
N ALA A 55 1.85 14.97 22.33
CA ALA A 55 2.39 16.22 22.84
C ALA A 55 3.65 15.98 23.70
N GLU A 56 4.66 15.34 23.10
CA GLU A 56 5.99 15.19 23.70
C GLU A 56 6.99 16.14 23.04
N ALA A 57 8.22 16.18 23.53
CA ALA A 57 9.32 16.91 22.90
C ALA A 57 10.31 15.91 22.25
N PRO A 58 10.43 15.85 20.91
CA PRO A 58 9.70 16.63 19.90
C PRO A 58 8.29 16.08 19.61
N PRO A 59 7.31 16.93 19.25
CA PRO A 59 5.95 16.49 18.99
C PRO A 59 5.91 15.54 17.79
N ARG A 60 5.12 14.46 17.90
CA ARG A 60 4.99 13.46 16.85
C ARG A 60 3.55 13.17 16.48
N VAL A 61 3.38 12.61 15.29
CA VAL A 61 2.10 12.10 14.79
C VAL A 61 2.29 10.68 14.29
N GLU A 62 1.33 9.83 14.62
CA GLU A 62 1.25 8.46 14.11
C GLU A 62 -0.10 8.26 13.44
N TYR A 63 -0.10 7.37 12.46
CA TYR A 63 -1.28 6.90 11.75
C TYR A 63 -1.42 5.41 12.02
N GLU A 64 -2.64 4.94 12.21
CA GLU A 64 -2.93 3.54 12.52
C GLU A 64 -4.22 3.13 11.79
N LEU A 65 -4.30 1.88 11.32
CA LEU A 65 -5.53 1.35 10.78
C LEU A 65 -6.64 1.38 11.85
N THR A 66 -7.86 1.74 11.45
CA THR A 66 -9.06 1.47 12.25
C THR A 66 -9.42 -0.02 12.15
N GLU A 67 -10.48 -0.44 12.82
CA GLU A 67 -11.02 -1.80 12.62
C GLU A 67 -11.40 -2.04 11.15
N ALA A 68 -12.19 -1.13 10.55
CA ALA A 68 -12.52 -1.19 9.13
C ALA A 68 -11.28 -1.14 8.21
N GLY A 69 -10.24 -0.40 8.59
CA GLY A 69 -8.96 -0.39 7.88
C GLY A 69 -8.20 -1.71 7.94
N ARG A 70 -8.28 -2.43 9.07
CA ARG A 70 -7.70 -3.77 9.22
C ARG A 70 -8.48 -4.81 8.44
N ASP A 71 -9.81 -4.74 8.44
CA ASP A 71 -10.64 -5.66 7.64
C ASP A 71 -10.35 -5.56 6.14
N LEU A 72 -9.95 -4.37 5.66
CA LEU A 72 -9.54 -4.16 4.28
C LEU A 72 -8.24 -4.91 3.92
N LEU A 73 -7.44 -5.36 4.88
CA LEU A 73 -6.26 -6.19 4.61
C LEU A 73 -6.64 -7.54 4.03
N VAL A 74 -7.76 -8.13 4.45
CA VAL A 74 -8.21 -9.45 3.98
C VAL A 74 -8.35 -9.52 2.45
N PRO A 75 -9.11 -8.64 1.78
CA PRO A 75 -9.17 -8.66 0.31
C PRO A 75 -7.85 -8.25 -0.36
N ILE A 76 -7.01 -7.43 0.29
CA ILE A 76 -5.69 -7.06 -0.25
C ILE A 76 -4.76 -8.28 -0.26
N GLU A 77 -4.72 -9.04 0.82
CA GLU A 77 -3.92 -10.25 0.96
C GLU A 77 -4.41 -11.34 -0.01
N ALA A 78 -5.73 -11.54 -0.10
CA ALA A 78 -6.31 -12.49 -1.07
C ALA A 78 -5.92 -12.15 -2.53
N LEU A 79 -5.85 -10.87 -2.88
CA LEU A 79 -5.37 -10.42 -4.19
C LEU A 79 -3.87 -10.67 -4.36
N GLY A 80 -3.08 -10.46 -3.31
CA GLY A 80 -1.65 -10.79 -3.27
C GLY A 80 -1.41 -12.28 -3.54
N GLU A 81 -2.10 -13.15 -2.81
CA GLU A 81 -2.00 -14.60 -2.99
C GLU A 81 -2.45 -15.06 -4.38
N TRP A 82 -3.50 -14.44 -4.93
CA TRP A 82 -3.90 -14.72 -6.31
C TRP A 82 -2.81 -14.30 -7.30
N THR A 83 -2.17 -13.16 -7.06
CA THR A 83 -1.07 -12.66 -7.89
C THR A 83 0.11 -13.62 -7.81
N ASP A 84 0.49 -14.10 -6.63
CA ASP A 84 1.58 -15.09 -6.48
C ASP A 84 1.30 -16.39 -7.25
N ARG A 85 0.03 -16.81 -7.34
CA ARG A 85 -0.37 -18.01 -8.09
C ARG A 85 -0.42 -17.83 -9.60
N HIS A 86 -0.68 -16.62 -10.09
CA HIS A 86 -1.07 -16.40 -11.50
C HIS A 86 -0.26 -15.32 -12.23
N ALA A 87 0.58 -14.54 -11.53
CA ALA A 87 1.32 -13.43 -12.12
C ALA A 87 2.14 -13.89 -13.33
N ASP A 88 2.92 -14.96 -13.19
CA ASP A 88 3.73 -15.49 -14.28
C ASP A 88 2.88 -15.89 -15.48
N THR A 89 1.77 -16.60 -15.25
CA THR A 89 0.84 -16.98 -16.32
C THR A 89 0.28 -15.76 -17.05
N VAL A 90 -0.12 -14.73 -16.31
CA VAL A 90 -0.68 -13.49 -16.87
C VAL A 90 0.40 -12.70 -17.62
N LEU A 91 1.61 -12.61 -17.07
CA LEU A 91 2.75 -11.91 -17.70
C LEU A 91 3.19 -12.62 -18.96
N THR A 92 3.30 -13.95 -18.96
CA THR A 92 3.62 -14.76 -20.15
C THR A 92 2.56 -14.59 -21.24
N ALA A 93 1.27 -14.59 -20.89
CA ALA A 93 0.21 -14.35 -21.86
C ALA A 93 0.23 -12.92 -22.43
N ARG A 94 0.66 -11.93 -21.64
CA ARG A 94 0.66 -10.51 -22.01
C ARG A 94 1.88 -10.10 -22.82
N TYR A 95 3.04 -10.71 -22.56
CA TYR A 95 4.31 -10.35 -23.18
C TYR A 95 4.83 -11.39 -24.16
N GLY A 96 4.29 -12.61 -24.18
CA GLY A 96 4.71 -13.67 -25.10
C GLY A 96 6.16 -14.13 -24.86
N THR A 97 6.48 -15.33 -25.30
CA THR A 97 7.87 -15.82 -25.33
C THR A 97 8.63 -15.08 -26.43
N ASP A 98 9.08 -13.85 -26.16
CA ASP A 98 10.11 -13.21 -26.96
C ASP A 98 11.46 -13.87 -26.63
N ASP A 99 11.69 -15.08 -27.15
CA ASP A 99 12.96 -15.51 -27.76
C ASP A 99 12.86 -16.98 -28.21
N GLN A 100 12.73 -17.21 -29.52
CA GLN A 100 13.25 -18.42 -30.13
C GLN A 100 14.09 -17.95 -31.32
N PRO A 101 15.43 -17.92 -31.22
CA PRO A 101 16.25 -17.62 -32.38
C PRO A 101 16.06 -18.76 -33.38
N ALA A 102 15.57 -18.41 -34.57
CA ALA A 102 15.54 -19.29 -35.71
C ALA A 102 16.97 -19.76 -35.98
N SER A 103 17.25 -21.03 -35.67
CA SER A 103 18.45 -21.71 -36.14
C SER A 103 18.23 -22.04 -37.63
N GLY A 104 19.03 -21.40 -38.49
CA GLY A 104 19.07 -21.63 -39.93
C GLY A 104 20.37 -21.08 -40.50
#